data_AF-A0A8I1DP36-F1
#
_entry.id   AF-A0A8I1DP36-F1
#
_cell.length_a   1.000
_cell.length_b   1.000
_cell.length_c   1.000
_cell.angle_alpha   90.00
_cell.angle_beta   90.00
_cell.angle_gamma   90.00
#
_symmetry.space_group_name_H-M   'P 1'
#
loop_
_entity.id
_entity.type
_entity.pdbx_description
1 polymer ?
#
loop_
_entity_poly.entity_id
_entity_poly.type
_entity_poly.pdbx_seq_one_letter_code
_entity_poly.pdbx_strand_id
1 'polypeptide(L)'
;MPVRERRKFLQDVKNIVDSDNLADVDAVGRSLRVDFSVTEDANYMASGASTVFGRRLVRRAERQAKEFEKDSAVYYGMFFEGAGEPMRVQIRFKLNPDMVCVTNVDLLDVFNGKGRYFVGFGGEYIYRGDSTAIVQAYFRFGSDGCLIEVGLSQGFVGR
;
A
#
# COMPACT_ATOMS: atom_id res chain seq x y z
N MET A 1 18.93 -6.24 -6.69
CA MET A 1 18.33 -5.11 -7.44
C MET A 1 18.91 -3.80 -6.91
N PRO A 2 19.25 -2.83 -7.77
CA PRO A 2 19.66 -1.49 -7.31
C PRO A 2 18.47 -0.74 -6.68
N VAL A 3 18.77 0.10 -5.69
CA VAL A 3 17.80 1.00 -5.05
C VAL A 3 17.28 1.99 -6.09
N ARG A 4 15.97 2.23 -6.13
CA ARG A 4 15.38 3.21 -7.05
C ARG A 4 15.64 4.63 -6.59
N GLU A 5 15.71 5.54 -7.56
CA GLU A 5 15.59 6.96 -7.27
C GLU A 5 14.21 7.26 -6.65
N ARG A 6 14.20 8.19 -5.68
CA ARG A 6 12.99 8.62 -4.94
C ARG A 6 11.82 8.92 -5.86
N ARG A 7 12.06 9.73 -6.89
CA ARG A 7 11.04 10.13 -7.87
C ARG A 7 10.48 8.93 -8.62
N LYS A 8 11.33 7.99 -9.05
CA LYS A 8 10.90 6.80 -9.78
C LYS A 8 10.09 5.87 -8.89
N PHE A 9 10.55 5.65 -7.65
CA PHE A 9 9.80 4.89 -6.65
C PHE A 9 8.39 5.45 -6.46
N LEU A 10 8.27 6.76 -6.23
CA LEU A 10 6.99 7.43 -6.04
C LEU A 10 6.09 7.40 -7.28
N GLN A 11 6.66 7.53 -8.48
CA GLN A 11 5.92 7.36 -9.73
C GLN A 11 5.34 5.96 -9.87
N ASP A 12 6.09 4.92 -9.49
CA ASP A 12 5.58 3.55 -9.52
C ASP A 12 4.42 3.38 -8.50
N VAL A 13 4.53 3.97 -7.29
CA VAL A 13 3.41 4.01 -6.33
C VAL A 13 2.20 4.74 -6.90
N LYS A 14 2.41 5.89 -7.55
CA LYS A 14 1.34 6.66 -8.19
C LYS A 14 0.64 5.84 -9.27
N ASN A 15 1.40 5.18 -10.13
CA ASN A 15 0.85 4.34 -11.20
C ASN A 15 0.04 3.15 -10.66
N ILE A 16 0.41 2.60 -9.50
CA ILE A 16 -0.39 1.55 -8.84
C ILE A 16 -1.74 2.11 -8.38
N VAL A 17 -1.77 3.31 -7.80
CA VAL A 17 -3.04 3.93 -7.36
C VAL A 17 -3.90 4.30 -8.56
N ASP A 18 -3.30 4.86 -9.60
CA ASP A 18 -3.99 5.30 -10.81
C ASP A 18 -4.44 4.15 -11.72
N SER A 19 -4.00 2.91 -11.48
CA SER A 19 -4.47 1.74 -12.25
C SER A 19 -5.84 1.25 -11.83
N ASP A 20 -6.35 1.73 -10.69
CA ASP A 20 -7.64 1.37 -10.09
C ASP A 20 -7.84 -0.12 -9.78
N ASN A 21 -6.77 -0.90 -9.88
CA ASN A 21 -6.80 -2.34 -9.72
C ASN A 21 -5.64 -2.83 -8.84
N LEU A 22 -5.78 -2.59 -7.54
CA LEU A 22 -4.90 -3.16 -6.54
C LEU A 22 -5.03 -4.68 -6.43
N ALA A 23 -6.04 -5.33 -7.04
CA ALA A 23 -6.18 -6.79 -7.01
C ALA A 23 -5.24 -7.51 -7.99
N ASP A 24 -4.66 -6.80 -8.96
CA ASP A 24 -3.65 -7.34 -9.87
C ASP A 24 -2.30 -7.49 -9.13
N VAL A 25 -2.11 -8.64 -8.48
CA VAL A 25 -0.90 -8.97 -7.71
C VAL A 25 0.35 -8.86 -8.55
N ASP A 26 0.29 -9.29 -9.81
CA ASP A 26 1.46 -9.33 -10.67
C ASP A 26 1.87 -7.93 -11.10
N ALA A 27 0.91 -7.07 -11.47
CA ALA A 27 1.20 -5.67 -11.78
C ALA A 27 1.72 -4.90 -10.56
N VAL A 28 1.13 -5.11 -9.38
CA VAL A 28 1.59 -4.51 -8.12
C VAL A 28 2.98 -5.01 -7.76
N GLY A 29 3.22 -6.32 -7.80
CA GLY A 29 4.50 -6.94 -7.49
C GLY A 29 5.62 -6.47 -8.41
N ARG A 30 5.38 -6.42 -9.72
CA ARG A 30 6.34 -5.85 -10.70
C ARG A 30 6.65 -4.38 -10.40
N SER A 31 5.62 -3.58 -10.10
CA SER A 31 5.79 -2.15 -9.80
C SER A 31 6.51 -1.92 -8.49
N LEU A 32 6.29 -2.75 -7.47
CA LEU A 32 6.99 -2.66 -6.19
C LEU A 32 8.35 -3.37 -6.20
N ARG A 33 8.67 -4.19 -7.21
CA ARG A 33 9.84 -5.09 -7.23
C ARG A 33 9.81 -6.05 -6.04
N VAL A 34 8.64 -6.63 -5.81
CA VAL A 34 8.36 -7.59 -4.74
C VAL A 34 7.78 -8.85 -5.37
N ASP A 35 8.42 -9.98 -5.08
CA ASP A 35 7.91 -11.29 -5.46
C ASP A 35 7.00 -11.78 -4.34
N PHE A 36 5.70 -11.87 -4.62
CA PHE A 36 4.69 -12.33 -3.67
C PHE A 36 4.45 -13.83 -3.81
N SER A 37 4.40 -14.55 -2.70
CA SER A 37 3.85 -15.91 -2.67
C SER A 37 2.54 -16.00 -1.90
N VAL A 38 1.76 -17.01 -2.25
CA VAL A 38 0.53 -17.37 -1.54
C VAL A 38 0.91 -18.03 -0.23
N THR A 39 0.56 -17.43 0.90
CA THR A 39 0.92 -18.04 2.19
C THR A 39 -0.25 -18.21 3.15
N GLU A 40 -1.38 -17.54 2.94
CA GLU A 40 -2.52 -17.72 3.84
C GLU A 40 -3.86 -17.47 3.12
N ASP A 41 -4.68 -18.52 3.05
CA ASP A 41 -6.11 -18.44 2.73
C ASP A 41 -6.87 -18.85 4.00
N ALA A 42 -7.45 -17.87 4.68
CA ALA A 42 -8.18 -18.11 5.93
C ALA A 42 -9.61 -17.59 5.79
N ASN A 43 -10.56 -18.38 6.31
CA ASN A 43 -11.91 -17.89 6.56
C ASN A 43 -11.82 -16.74 7.58
N TYR A 44 -12.25 -15.55 7.19
CA TYR A 44 -12.26 -14.38 8.05
C TYR A 44 -13.65 -14.21 8.65
N MET A 45 -13.72 -14.31 9.98
CA MET A 45 -14.90 -13.99 10.78
C MET A 45 -14.58 -12.79 11.66
N ALA A 46 -15.17 -11.63 11.37
CA ALA A 46 -15.19 -10.53 12.33
C ALA A 46 -16.40 -10.72 13.28
N SER A 47 -16.13 -10.87 14.58
CA SER A 47 -17.15 -10.90 15.63
C SER A 47 -17.56 -9.46 15.98
N GLY A 48 -18.84 -9.12 15.74
CA GLY A 48 -19.45 -7.81 15.98
C GLY A 48 -20.87 -7.74 15.39
N ALA A 49 -21.60 -6.63 15.60
CA ALA A 49 -23.03 -6.47 15.24
C ALA A 49 -23.38 -6.66 13.75
N SER A 50 -22.38 -6.81 12.88
CA SER A 50 -22.49 -7.19 11.49
C SER A 50 -21.44 -8.26 11.19
N THR A 51 -21.82 -9.54 11.29
CA THR A 51 -20.96 -10.66 10.92
C THR A 51 -20.72 -10.63 9.42
N VAL A 52 -19.52 -10.21 8.99
CA VAL A 52 -19.12 -10.33 7.58
C VAL A 52 -18.49 -11.70 7.37
N PHE A 53 -19.15 -12.55 6.58
CA PHE A 53 -18.61 -13.83 6.16
C PHE A 53 -17.72 -13.61 4.95
N GLY A 54 -16.43 -13.94 5.06
CA GLY A 54 -15.52 -13.71 3.95
C GLY A 54 -14.25 -14.54 3.99
N ARG A 55 -13.50 -14.40 2.91
CA ARG A 55 -12.18 -15.01 2.74
C ARG A 55 -11.13 -13.92 2.82
N ARG A 56 -10.07 -14.13 3.61
CA ARG A 56 -8.90 -13.25 3.62
C ARG A 56 -7.73 -13.99 2.99
N LEU A 57 -7.17 -13.37 1.97
CA LEU A 57 -6.04 -13.88 1.25
C LEU A 57 -4.84 -12.98 1.56
N VAL A 58 -3.84 -13.52 2.25
CA VAL A 58 -2.60 -12.78 2.56
C VAL A 58 -1.46 -13.33 1.72
N ARG A 59 -0.69 -12.41 1.14
CA ARG A 59 0.55 -12.69 0.41
C ARG A 59 1.74 -12.24 1.24
N ARG A 60 2.78 -13.05 1.27
CA ARG A 60 4.08 -12.67 1.85
C ARG A 60 5.07 -12.36 0.73
N ALA A 61 5.94 -11.38 0.97
CA ALA A 61 7.08 -11.12 0.11
C ALA A 61 8.14 -12.22 0.31
N GLU A 62 8.51 -12.93 -0.74
CA GLU A 62 9.66 -13.85 -0.74
C GLU A 62 10.96 -13.13 -1.03
N ARG A 63 10.88 -12.14 -1.91
CA ARG A 63 11.98 -11.27 -2.31
C ARG A 63 11.48 -9.85 -2.46
N GLN A 64 12.25 -8.90 -1.95
CA GLN A 64 11.96 -7.48 -2.07
C GLN A 64 13.25 -6.69 -2.32
N ALA A 65 13.13 -5.53 -2.95
CA ALA A 65 14.26 -4.63 -3.17
C ALA A 65 14.85 -4.10 -1.85
N LYS A 66 16.10 -3.61 -1.89
CA LYS A 66 16.82 -3.13 -0.69
C LYS A 66 16.23 -1.87 -0.06
N GLU A 67 15.39 -1.16 -0.80
CA GLU A 67 14.67 0.03 -0.34
C GLU A 67 13.55 -0.28 0.66
N PHE A 68 13.13 -1.55 0.78
CA PHE A 68 12.20 -2.00 1.80
C PHE A 68 12.94 -2.40 3.07
N GLU A 69 12.30 -2.20 4.23
CA GLU A 69 12.85 -2.60 5.52
C GLU A 69 13.02 -4.13 5.58
N LYS A 70 14.23 -4.59 5.93
CA LYS A 70 14.62 -6.01 5.83
C LYS A 70 13.75 -6.94 6.69
N ASP A 71 13.36 -6.48 7.87
CA ASP A 71 12.61 -7.25 8.87
C ASP A 71 11.10 -6.95 8.83
N SER A 72 10.65 -6.12 7.87
CA SER A 72 9.23 -5.85 7.63
C SER A 72 8.83 -6.39 6.27
N ALA A 73 8.04 -7.46 6.27
CA ALA A 73 7.45 -7.97 5.04
C ALA A 73 6.45 -6.96 4.45
N VAL A 74 6.41 -6.89 3.12
CA VAL A 74 5.31 -6.22 2.40
C VAL A 74 4.04 -7.03 2.67
N TYR A 75 3.10 -6.43 3.38
CA TYR A 75 1.77 -6.99 3.58
C TYR A 75 0.92 -6.72 2.36
N TYR A 76 0.27 -7.76 1.85
CA TYR A 76 -0.74 -7.63 0.80
C TYR A 76 -1.89 -8.56 1.15
N GLY A 77 -3.02 -7.96 1.54
CA GLY A 77 -4.24 -8.64 1.89
C GLY A 77 -5.39 -8.31 0.94
N MET A 78 -6.15 -9.32 0.55
CA MET A 78 -7.43 -9.18 -0.12
C MET A 78 -8.54 -9.76 0.75
N PHE A 79 -9.69 -9.10 0.73
CA PHE A 79 -10.89 -9.53 1.44
C PHE A 79 -12.03 -9.73 0.45
N PHE A 80 -12.71 -10.86 0.55
CA PHE A 80 -13.79 -11.27 -0.33
C PHE A 80 -15.06 -11.55 0.48
N GLU A 81 -16.21 -11.07 0.02
CA GLU A 81 -17.53 -11.54 0.47
C GLU A 81 -18.01 -12.59 -0.56
N GLY A 82 -17.69 -13.86 -0.30
CA GLY A 82 -17.96 -14.98 -1.22
C GLY A 82 -16.87 -15.24 -2.26
N ALA A 83 -17.25 -15.78 -3.43
CA ALA A 83 -16.34 -16.27 -4.47
C ALA A 83 -16.05 -15.26 -5.60
N GLY A 84 -16.52 -14.01 -5.47
CA GLY A 84 -16.38 -12.97 -6.49
C GLY A 84 -15.07 -12.17 -6.38
N GLU A 85 -15.11 -10.94 -6.90
CA GLU A 85 -14.00 -9.97 -6.80
C GLU A 85 -13.75 -9.52 -5.35
N PRO A 86 -12.52 -9.11 -4.99
CA PRO A 86 -12.23 -8.65 -3.65
C PRO A 86 -12.97 -7.34 -3.36
N MET A 87 -13.73 -7.32 -2.27
CA MET A 87 -14.39 -6.11 -1.76
C MET A 87 -13.40 -5.08 -1.24
N ARG A 88 -12.27 -5.57 -0.69
CA ARG A 88 -11.23 -4.72 -0.13
C ARG A 88 -9.86 -5.29 -0.42
N VAL A 89 -8.95 -4.43 -0.86
CA VAL A 89 -7.54 -4.76 -1.00
C VAL A 89 -6.74 -3.79 -0.14
N GLN A 90 -5.74 -4.31 0.57
CA GLN A 90 -4.81 -3.54 1.38
C GLN A 90 -3.38 -3.99 1.12
N ILE A 91 -2.52 -3.05 0.80
CA ILE A 91 -1.08 -3.26 0.69
C ILE A 91 -0.42 -2.33 1.71
N ARG A 92 0.58 -2.81 2.45
CA ARG A 92 1.36 -1.98 3.36
C ARG A 92 2.81 -2.43 3.34
N PHE A 93 3.72 -1.48 3.29
CA PHE A 93 5.14 -1.78 3.38
C PHE A 93 5.90 -0.64 4.04
N LYS A 94 7.03 -1.00 4.63
CA LYS A 94 7.95 -0.06 5.24
C LYS A 94 9.19 0.12 4.39
N LEU A 95 9.71 1.35 4.39
CA LEU A 95 10.92 1.70 3.68
C LEU A 95 12.13 1.68 4.62
N ASN A 96 13.28 1.38 4.05
CA ASN A 96 14.57 1.51 4.72
C ASN A 96 15.11 2.94 4.49
N PRO A 97 15.03 3.84 5.49
CA PRO A 97 15.46 5.23 5.33
C PRO A 97 16.95 5.38 5.05
N ASP A 98 17.79 4.42 5.49
CA ASP A 98 19.23 4.40 5.22
C ASP A 98 19.54 4.12 3.74
N MET A 99 18.62 3.49 3.03
CA MET A 99 18.75 3.17 1.61
C MET A 99 18.09 4.24 0.73
N VAL A 100 16.92 4.74 1.15
CA VAL A 100 16.20 5.80 0.47
C VAL A 100 15.39 6.64 1.47
N CYS A 101 15.75 7.91 1.60
CA CYS A 101 14.96 8.87 2.37
C CYS A 101 14.04 9.67 1.43
N VAL A 102 12.77 9.26 1.34
CA VAL A 102 11.74 10.05 0.65
C VAL A 102 11.19 11.09 1.60
N THR A 103 11.14 12.35 1.18
CA THR A 103 10.62 13.47 1.98
C THR A 103 9.22 13.87 1.56
N ASN A 104 8.59 14.74 2.36
CA ASN A 104 7.30 15.34 2.02
C ASN A 104 7.34 16.23 0.76
N VAL A 105 8.51 16.78 0.40
CA VAL A 105 8.73 17.57 -0.83
C VAL A 105 8.74 16.65 -2.04
N ASP A 106 9.41 15.51 -1.96
CA ASP A 106 9.42 14.50 -3.03
C ASP A 106 7.98 14.02 -3.36
N LEU A 107 7.11 13.88 -2.34
CA LEU A 107 5.69 13.58 -2.56
C LEU A 107 4.95 14.70 -3.29
N LEU A 108 5.21 15.97 -2.95
CA LEU A 108 4.57 17.10 -3.64
C LEU A 108 4.89 17.11 -5.12
N ASP A 109 6.17 16.89 -5.44
CA ASP A 109 6.67 16.94 -6.81
C ASP A 109 6.04 15.86 -7.70
N VAL A 110 5.62 14.72 -7.13
CA VAL A 110 5.03 13.60 -7.88
C VAL A 110 3.50 13.60 -7.84
N PHE A 111 2.89 13.92 -6.70
CA PHE A 111 1.44 13.81 -6.48
C PHE A 111 0.71 15.16 -6.58
N ASN A 112 1.42 16.24 -6.90
CA ASN A 112 0.90 17.59 -7.16
C ASN A 112 -0.01 18.14 -6.03
N GLY A 113 0.29 17.79 -4.77
CA GLY A 113 -0.37 18.33 -3.59
C GLY A 113 -1.84 17.93 -3.38
N LYS A 114 -2.40 17.01 -4.19
CA LYS A 114 -3.78 16.51 -3.99
C LYS A 114 -3.88 15.74 -2.67
N GLY A 115 -4.78 16.17 -1.76
CA GLY A 115 -5.24 15.36 -0.63
C GLY A 115 -4.40 15.40 0.67
N ARG A 116 -3.85 16.56 1.04
CA ARG A 116 -3.19 16.70 2.35
C ARG A 116 -4.19 16.82 3.49
N TYR A 117 -4.23 15.81 4.36
CA TYR A 117 -4.96 15.88 5.62
C TYR A 117 -4.06 15.40 6.75
N PHE A 118 -3.88 16.21 7.80
CA PHE A 118 -3.24 15.74 9.02
C PHE A 118 -4.16 14.72 9.69
N VAL A 119 -3.80 13.44 9.68
CA VAL A 119 -4.50 12.38 10.41
C VAL A 119 -3.57 11.87 11.50
N GLY A 120 -4.02 11.94 12.76
CA GLY A 120 -3.23 11.50 13.93
C GLY A 120 -2.07 12.42 14.29
N PHE A 121 -1.39 12.12 15.42
CA PHE A 121 -0.28 12.90 16.00
C PHE A 121 1.02 12.93 15.14
N GLY A 122 0.95 12.57 13.86
CA GLY A 122 2.05 12.62 12.90
C GLY A 122 1.47 12.73 11.48
N GLY A 123 1.95 13.71 10.71
CA GLY A 123 1.34 14.07 9.42
C GLY A 123 1.35 12.94 8.40
N GLU A 124 0.17 12.35 8.16
CA GLU A 124 -0.07 11.44 7.04
C GLU A 124 -0.38 12.23 5.77
N TYR A 125 0.15 11.82 4.62
CA TYR A 125 -0.29 12.32 3.30
C TYR A 125 -1.21 11.29 2.68
N ILE A 126 -2.35 11.69 2.12
CA ILE A 126 -3.26 10.76 1.42
C ILE A 126 -3.39 11.18 -0.05
N TYR A 127 -3.04 10.28 -0.95
CA TYR A 127 -3.34 10.44 -2.37
C TYR A 127 -4.53 9.57 -2.73
N ARG A 128 -5.48 10.12 -3.49
CA ARG A 128 -6.58 9.36 -4.10
C ARG A 128 -6.44 9.46 -5.60
N GLY A 129 -6.61 8.34 -6.30
CA GLY A 129 -6.72 8.34 -7.75
C GLY A 129 -7.93 9.18 -8.20
N ASP A 130 -7.92 9.62 -9.46
CA ASP A 130 -9.02 10.41 -10.03
C ASP A 130 -10.23 9.55 -10.46
N SER A 131 -10.21 8.26 -10.18
CA SER A 131 -11.23 7.32 -10.62
C SER A 131 -12.41 7.19 -9.65
N THR A 132 -13.45 6.50 -10.11
CA THR A 132 -14.60 6.12 -9.29
C THR A 132 -14.30 4.94 -8.36
N ALA A 133 -13.21 4.20 -8.60
CA ALA A 133 -12.76 3.17 -7.67
C ALA A 133 -12.16 3.88 -6.45
N ILE A 134 -12.64 3.56 -5.24
CA ILE A 134 -12.10 4.15 -4.01
C ILE A 134 -10.71 3.54 -3.77
N VAL A 135 -9.69 4.07 -4.47
CA VAL A 135 -8.27 3.67 -4.35
C VAL A 135 -7.46 4.84 -3.81
N GLN A 136 -6.69 4.56 -2.76
CA GLN A 136 -5.90 5.58 -2.09
C GLN A 136 -4.55 5.03 -1.62
N ALA A 137 -3.55 5.90 -1.57
CA ALA A 137 -2.30 5.70 -0.86
C ALA A 137 -2.24 6.62 0.35
N TYR A 138 -1.76 6.11 1.48
CA TYR A 138 -1.30 6.92 2.59
C TYR A 138 0.21 6.79 2.76
N PHE A 139 0.83 7.85 3.27
CA PHE A 139 2.27 7.96 3.49
C PHE A 139 2.52 8.45 4.90
N ARG A 140 3.36 7.74 5.65
CA ARG A 140 3.70 8.07 7.04
C ARG A 140 5.20 8.34 7.17
N PHE A 141 5.53 9.47 7.77
CA PHE A 141 6.91 9.93 7.96
C PHE A 141 7.40 9.66 9.38
N GLY A 142 8.69 9.37 9.50
CA GLY A 142 9.41 9.29 10.78
C GLY A 142 9.72 10.68 11.33
N SER A 143 10.25 10.73 12.55
CA SER A 143 10.69 11.98 13.19
C SER A 143 11.89 12.63 12.49
N ASP A 144 12.63 11.85 11.70
CA ASP A 144 13.74 12.29 10.86
C ASP A 144 13.28 12.95 9.54
N GLY A 145 11.97 12.95 9.27
CA GLY A 145 11.39 13.49 8.04
C GLY A 145 11.46 12.54 6.84
N CYS A 146 11.95 11.31 7.01
CA CYS A 146 11.97 10.30 5.98
C CYS A 146 10.67 9.47 6.00
N LEU A 147 10.20 9.05 4.82
CA LEU A 147 9.06 8.17 4.67
C LEU A 147 9.39 6.79 5.25
N ILE A 148 8.62 6.35 6.24
CA ILE A 148 8.84 5.05 6.92
C ILE A 148 7.81 4.00 6.50
N GLU A 149 6.64 4.42 6.04
CA GLU A 149 5.57 3.49 5.66
C GLU A 149 4.69 4.07 4.56
N VAL A 150 4.29 3.20 3.63
CA VAL A 150 3.24 3.46 2.66
C VAL A 150 2.19 2.37 2.81
N GLY A 151 0.93 2.75 2.73
CA GLY A 151 -0.13 1.77 2.50
C GLY A 151 -1.08 2.19 1.41
N LEU A 152 -1.54 1.20 0.66
CA LEU A 152 -2.47 1.31 -0.45
C LEU A 152 -3.75 0.60 -0.07
N SER A 153 -4.89 1.17 -0.40
CA SER A 153 -6.18 0.52 -0.14
C SER A 153 -7.16 0.78 -1.26
N GLN A 154 -7.91 -0.27 -1.62
CA GLN A 154 -9.02 -0.24 -2.56
C GLN A 154 -10.28 -0.78 -1.89
N GLY A 155 -11.44 -0.18 -2.20
CA GLY A 155 -12.75 -0.63 -1.73
C GLY A 155 -13.23 0.12 -0.48
N PHE A 156 -14.22 -0.44 0.22
CA PHE A 156 -14.85 0.23 1.37
C PHE A 156 -13.84 0.46 2.51
N VAL A 157 -13.45 1.71 2.72
CA VAL A 157 -12.72 2.17 3.90
C VAL A 157 -13.77 2.55 4.95
N GLY A 158 -14.39 1.54 5.56
CA GLY A 158 -15.18 1.76 6.78
C GLY A 158 -14.25 2.36 7.84
N ARG A 159 -14.59 3.58 8.29
CA ARG A 159 -14.00 4.20 9.48
C ARG A 159 -14.54 3.51 10.73
#